data_AF-A0A2R6S5R5-F1
#
_entry.id   AF-A0A2R6S5R5-F1
#
_cell.length_a   1.000
_cell.length_b   1.000
_cell.length_c   1.000
_cell.angle_alpha   90.00
_cell.angle_beta   90.00
_cell.angle_gamma   90.00
#
_symmetry.space_group_name_H-M   'P 1'
#
loop_
_entity.id
_entity.type
_entity.pdbx_description
1 polymer ?
#
loop_
_entity_poly.entity_id
_entity_poly.type
_entity_poly.pdbx_seq_one_letter_code
_entity_poly.pdbx_strand_id
1 'polypeptide(L)'
;MVPTAASTVLRLDPPFRAEHVGSLLRPPQLLERRAQFDAKQCTAEELKAEEDAAIAAAVKFQQEVGIQSITDGEMRRGFFYEGMFEKLEGMENIVRPIETFSVGAARSVIISELKL
;
A
#
# COMPACT_ATOMS: atom_id res chain seq x y z
N MET A 1 45.40 22.25 -4.43
CA MET A 1 44.16 22.54 -5.17
C MET A 1 43.46 21.20 -5.39
N VAL A 2 42.45 20.89 -4.58
CA VAL A 2 41.72 19.61 -4.66
C VAL A 2 40.67 19.75 -5.77
N PRO A 3 40.54 18.80 -6.72
CA PRO A 3 39.49 18.88 -7.71
C PRO A 3 38.15 18.59 -7.03
N THR A 4 37.27 19.60 -6.99
CA THR A 4 35.87 19.46 -6.61
C THR A 4 35.19 18.58 -7.65
N ALA A 5 34.68 17.42 -7.24
CA ALA A 5 33.87 16.57 -8.10
C ALA A 5 32.67 17.38 -8.62
N ALA A 6 32.55 17.47 -9.95
CA ALA A 6 31.44 18.14 -10.59
C ALA A 6 30.13 17.47 -10.17
N SER A 7 29.20 18.26 -9.67
CA SER A 7 27.82 17.85 -9.43
C SER A 7 27.21 17.40 -10.76
N THR A 8 26.91 16.11 -10.87
CA THR A 8 26.19 15.51 -11.99
C THR A 8 24.74 15.98 -11.95
N VAL A 9 24.50 17.23 -12.33
CA VAL A 9 23.15 17.75 -12.55
C VAL A 9 22.59 17.00 -13.75
N LEU A 10 21.61 16.12 -13.51
CA LEU A 10 20.86 15.44 -14.57
C LEU A 10 20.20 16.50 -15.47
N ARG A 11 20.72 16.65 -16.69
CA ARG A 11 20.15 17.57 -17.68
C ARG A 11 19.03 16.83 -18.41
N LEU A 12 17.80 17.14 -18.00
CA LEU A 12 16.58 16.55 -18.53
C LEU A 12 16.00 17.55 -19.56
N ASP A 13 16.21 17.33 -20.87
CA ASP A 13 15.51 18.09 -21.91
C ASP A 13 15.20 17.24 -23.17
N PRO A 14 13.91 17.10 -23.56
CA PRO A 14 12.74 17.50 -22.78
C PRO A 14 12.66 16.62 -21.52
N PRO A 15 12.31 17.15 -20.33
CA PRO A 15 12.58 16.45 -19.09
C PRO A 15 11.59 15.32 -18.82
N PHE A 16 11.76 14.18 -19.48
CA PHE A 16 11.06 12.96 -19.08
C PHE A 16 11.64 12.48 -17.76
N ARG A 17 10.85 12.63 -16.69
CA ARG A 17 11.17 12.16 -15.34
C ARG A 17 10.38 10.89 -15.06
N ALA A 18 11.06 9.76 -14.98
CA ALA A 18 10.47 8.51 -14.50
C ALA A 18 10.68 8.43 -12.99
N GLU A 19 9.60 8.25 -12.24
CA GLU A 19 9.65 8.09 -10.78
C GLU A 19 8.81 6.90 -10.35
N HIS A 20 9.18 6.34 -9.21
CA HIS A 20 8.38 5.34 -8.53
C HIS A 20 7.31 6.03 -7.68
N VAL A 21 6.06 5.54 -7.73
CA VAL A 21 4.92 6.27 -7.17
C VAL A 21 4.54 5.87 -5.74
N GLY A 22 5.06 4.75 -5.22
CA GLY A 22 4.70 4.29 -3.86
C GLY A 22 5.14 2.85 -3.58
N SER A 23 4.19 1.92 -3.68
CA SER A 23 4.32 0.51 -3.31
C SER A 23 5.57 -0.22 -3.82
N LEU A 24 6.37 -0.77 -2.90
CA LEU A 24 7.46 -1.70 -3.18
C LEU A 24 7.11 -3.11 -2.68
N LEU A 25 7.84 -4.12 -3.15
CA LEU A 25 7.63 -5.50 -2.71
C LEU A 25 7.90 -5.62 -1.19
N ARG A 26 6.95 -6.20 -0.46
CA ARG A 26 7.11 -6.43 0.98
C ARG A 26 8.12 -7.56 1.21
N PRO A 27 9.07 -7.40 2.14
CA PRO A 27 9.99 -8.49 2.49
C PRO A 27 9.23 -9.66 3.14
N PRO A 28 9.67 -10.92 2.95
CA PRO A 28 9.00 -12.09 3.52
C PRO A 28 8.80 -12.02 5.04
N GLN A 29 9.76 -11.46 5.77
CA GLN A 29 9.72 -11.29 7.23
C GLN A 29 8.54 -10.40 7.66
N LEU A 30 8.27 -9.32 6.93
CA LEU A 30 7.13 -8.46 7.19
C LEU A 30 5.79 -9.17 6.92
N LEU A 31 5.72 -9.99 5.86
CA LEU A 31 4.52 -10.78 5.57
C LEU A 31 4.25 -11.82 6.67
N GLU A 32 5.31 -12.50 7.14
CA GLU A 32 5.22 -13.44 8.25
C GLU A 32 4.76 -12.75 9.54
N ARG A 33 5.36 -11.60 9.88
CA ARG A 33 4.97 -10.83 11.07
C ARG A 33 3.52 -10.37 11.02
N ARG A 34 3.03 -9.94 9.85
CA ARG A 34 1.62 -9.59 9.64
C ARG A 34 0.71 -10.80 9.88
N ALA A 35 1.06 -11.96 9.33
CA ALA A 35 0.28 -13.18 9.57
C ALA A 35 0.24 -13.57 11.06
N GLN A 36 1.35 -13.39 11.80
CA GLN A 36 1.40 -13.59 13.24
C GLN A 36 0.52 -12.57 13.98
N PHE A 37 0.54 -11.30 13.57
CA PHE A 37 -0.31 -10.27 14.16
C PHE A 37 -1.81 -10.57 13.97
N ASP A 38 -2.21 -10.95 12.75
CA ASP A 38 -3.58 -11.34 12.42
C ASP A 38 -4.03 -12.57 13.23
N ALA A 39 -3.10 -13.50 13.47
CA ALA A 39 -3.31 -14.67 14.33
C ALA A 39 -3.24 -14.36 15.84
N LYS A 40 -3.05 -13.09 16.24
CA LYS A 40 -2.88 -12.63 17.63
C LYS A 40 -1.68 -13.27 18.35
N GLN A 41 -0.63 -13.58 17.60
CA GLN A 41 0.61 -14.22 18.08
C GLN A 41 1.76 -13.23 18.32
N CYS A 42 1.62 -11.98 17.88
CA CYS A 42 2.57 -10.90 18.19
C CYS A 42 1.83 -9.61 18.58
N THR A 43 2.52 -8.69 19.24
CA THR A 43 1.94 -7.39 19.62
C THR A 43 1.97 -6.39 18.47
N ALA A 44 1.22 -5.30 18.62
CA ALA A 44 1.24 -4.19 17.66
C ALA A 44 2.62 -3.51 17.59
N GLU A 45 3.32 -3.44 18.72
CA GLU A 45 4.67 -2.87 18.81
C GLU A 45 5.69 -3.75 18.06
N GLU A 46 5.56 -5.07 18.16
CA GLU A 46 6.40 -6.02 17.44
C GLU A 46 6.18 -5.94 15.92
N LEU A 47 4.92 -5.86 15.47
CA LEU A 47 4.63 -5.61 14.06
C LEU A 47 5.17 -4.25 13.60
N LYS A 48 4.97 -3.21 14.40
CA LYS A 48 5.45 -1.86 14.10
C LYS A 48 6.96 -1.81 13.91
N ALA A 49 7.72 -2.53 14.73
CA ALA A 49 9.18 -2.59 14.63
C ALA A 49 9.62 -3.24 13.31
N GLU A 50 8.96 -4.33 12.89
CA GLU A 50 9.24 -4.99 11.61
C GLU A 50 8.90 -4.08 10.41
N GLU A 51 7.79 -3.36 10.49
CA GLU A 51 7.42 -2.37 9.48
C GLU A 51 8.44 -1.22 9.39
N ASP A 52 8.89 -0.69 10.53
CA ASP A 52 9.91 0.37 10.57
C ASP A 52 11.24 -0.11 9.96
N ALA A 53 11.63 -1.37 10.22
CA ALA A 53 12.80 -1.99 9.59
C ALA A 53 12.63 -2.12 8.07
N ALA A 54 11.45 -2.58 7.61
CA ALA A 54 11.16 -2.71 6.18
C ALA A 54 11.16 -1.35 5.45
N ILE A 55 10.61 -0.29 6.08
CA ILE A 55 10.65 1.07 5.54
C ILE A 55 12.10 1.56 5.43
N ALA A 56 12.92 1.37 6.47
CA ALA A 56 14.32 1.79 6.44
C ALA A 56 15.10 1.09 5.31
N ALA A 57 14.87 -0.21 5.11
CA ALA A 57 15.45 -0.97 4.01
C ALA A 57 14.98 -0.47 2.63
N ALA A 58 13.68 -0.17 2.48
CA ALA A 58 13.10 0.38 1.25
C ALA A 58 13.68 1.76 0.90
N VAL A 59 13.84 2.64 1.90
CA VAL A 59 14.46 3.96 1.75
C VAL A 59 15.91 3.82 1.30
N LYS A 60 16.69 2.96 1.98
CA LYS A 60 18.09 2.68 1.62
C LYS A 60 18.22 2.15 0.19
N PHE A 61 17.38 1.19 -0.19
CA PHE A 61 17.36 0.65 -1.55
C PHE A 61 17.09 1.72 -2.61
N GLN A 62 16.07 2.56 -2.41
CA GLN A 62 15.75 3.65 -3.33
C GLN A 62 16.92 4.65 -3.47
N GLN A 63 17.60 4.97 -2.37
CA GLN A 63 18.80 5.81 -2.38
C GLN A 63 19.96 5.16 -3.16
N GLU A 64 20.19 3.86 -2.96
CA GLU A 64 21.27 3.11 -3.62
C GLU A 64 21.07 3.04 -5.15
N VAL A 65 19.82 2.92 -5.61
CA VAL A 65 19.51 2.89 -7.05
C VAL A 65 19.31 4.27 -7.67
N GLY A 66 19.48 5.34 -6.90
CA GLY A 66 19.43 6.73 -7.39
C GLY A 66 18.03 7.29 -7.62
N ILE A 67 16.98 6.70 -7.04
CA ILE A 67 15.64 7.29 -7.04
C ILE A 67 15.66 8.57 -6.21
N GLN A 68 15.14 9.66 -6.77
CA GLN A 68 15.11 10.95 -6.10
C GLN A 68 13.82 11.16 -5.29
N SER A 69 12.68 10.65 -5.78
CA SER A 69 11.42 10.69 -5.03
C SER A 69 11.31 9.46 -4.13
N ILE A 70 11.80 9.58 -2.90
CA ILE A 70 11.77 8.49 -1.92
C ILE A 70 10.36 8.32 -1.35
N THR A 71 9.89 7.09 -1.31
CA THR A 71 8.63 6.67 -0.67
C THR A 71 8.92 5.68 0.45
N ASP A 72 7.95 5.43 1.34
CA ASP A 72 8.06 4.38 2.37
C ASP A 72 7.78 2.98 1.82
N GLY A 73 7.57 2.83 0.51
CA GLY A 73 7.19 1.57 -0.13
C GLY A 73 5.78 1.08 0.23
N GLU A 74 4.98 1.89 0.94
CA GLU A 74 3.69 1.52 1.53
C GLU A 74 3.77 0.31 2.47
N MET A 75 4.91 0.10 3.16
CA MET A 75 5.17 -1.10 3.96
C MET A 75 4.22 -1.28 5.16
N ARG A 76 3.41 -0.28 5.51
CA ARG A 76 2.37 -0.36 6.57
C ARG A 76 0.97 -0.68 6.03
N ARG A 77 0.83 -0.79 4.70
CA ARG A 77 -0.46 -0.97 4.03
C ARG A 77 -0.57 -2.33 3.33
N GLY A 78 -1.76 -2.91 3.33
CA GLY A 78 -2.23 -3.97 2.46
C GLY A 78 -2.73 -3.44 1.11
N PHE A 79 -3.34 -2.25 1.09
CA PHE A 79 -3.81 -1.57 -0.13
C PHE A 79 -3.49 -0.08 -0.10
N PHE A 80 -3.26 0.55 -1.26
CA PHE A 80 -2.84 1.96 -1.30
C PHE A 80 -3.86 2.93 -0.64
N TYR A 81 -5.15 2.63 -0.73
CA TYR A 81 -6.24 3.41 -0.14
C TYR A 81 -6.58 3.02 1.31
N GLU A 82 -5.89 2.05 1.91
CA GLU A 82 -6.19 1.58 3.26
C GLU A 82 -6.17 2.73 4.29
N GLY A 83 -7.20 2.81 5.12
CA GLY A 83 -7.35 3.86 6.12
C GLY A 83 -7.87 5.19 5.57
N MET A 84 -8.16 5.31 4.26
CA MET A 84 -8.80 6.50 3.69
C MET A 84 -10.29 6.52 4.05
N PHE A 85 -11.04 5.49 3.64
CA PHE A 85 -12.50 5.47 3.78
C PHE A 85 -12.93 5.27 5.24
N GLU A 86 -12.15 4.53 6.03
CA GLU A 86 -12.37 4.32 7.46
C GLU A 86 -12.35 5.62 8.28
N LYS A 87 -11.70 6.66 7.73
CA LYS A 87 -11.53 7.97 8.40
C LYS A 87 -12.46 9.04 7.84
N LEU A 88 -13.25 8.75 6.82
CA LEU A 88 -14.19 9.70 6.23
C LEU A 88 -15.56 9.54 6.91
N GLU A 89 -16.07 10.63 7.47
CA GLU A 89 -17.42 10.66 8.05
C GLU A 89 -18.47 10.32 6.99
N GLY A 90 -19.42 9.45 7.35
CA GLY A 90 -20.49 9.00 6.46
C GLY A 90 -20.11 7.84 5.53
N MET A 91 -18.89 7.31 5.60
CA MET A 91 -18.48 6.09 4.91
C MET A 91 -18.61 4.86 5.82
N GLU A 92 -19.05 3.74 5.25
CA GLU A 92 -19.15 2.46 5.96
C GLU A 92 -18.53 1.33 5.11
N ASN A 93 -17.65 0.54 5.73
CA ASN A 93 -17.08 -0.64 5.11
C ASN A 93 -18.09 -1.78 5.13
N ILE A 94 -18.63 -2.11 3.96
CA ILE A 94 -19.54 -3.24 3.78
C ILE A 94 -18.80 -4.44 3.17
N VAL A 95 -18.80 -5.57 3.86
CA VAL A 95 -18.30 -6.82 3.28
C VAL A 95 -19.40 -7.39 2.41
N ARG A 96 -19.20 -7.37 1.08
CA ARG A 96 -20.12 -8.00 0.13
C ARG A 96 -19.54 -9.33 -0.37
N PRO A 97 -20.26 -10.44 -0.23
CA PRO A 97 -19.88 -11.71 -0.84
C PRO A 97 -19.72 -11.55 -2.35
N ILE A 98 -18.72 -12.21 -2.94
CA ILE A 98 -18.39 -12.04 -4.37
C ILE A 98 -19.56 -12.44 -5.28
N GLU A 99 -20.41 -13.34 -4.81
CA GLU A 99 -21.65 -13.79 -5.44
C GLU A 99 -22.65 -12.64 -5.67
N THR A 100 -22.55 -11.57 -4.87
CA THR A 100 -23.38 -10.35 -5.00
C THR A 100 -23.04 -9.56 -6.27
N PHE A 101 -21.84 -9.73 -6.82
CA PHE A 101 -21.36 -9.06 -8.03
C PHE A 101 -21.55 -9.94 -9.27
N SER A 102 -22.76 -10.47 -9.47
CA SER A 102 -23.06 -11.20 -10.70
C SER A 102 -23.12 -10.23 -11.89
N VAL A 103 -22.22 -10.42 -12.86
CA VAL A 103 -22.27 -9.75 -14.16
C VAL A 103 -23.36 -10.44 -14.99
N GLY A 104 -24.60 -9.97 -14.83
CA GLY A 104 -25.72 -10.37 -15.69
C GLY A 104 -26.36 -11.72 -15.33
N ALA A 105 -27.30 -11.68 -14.38
CA ALA A 105 -28.48 -12.52 -14.45
C ALA A 105 -29.70 -11.65 -14.13
N ALA A 106 -30.72 -11.77 -14.97
CA ALA A 106 -31.87 -10.90 -15.09
C ALA A 106 -32.54 -10.53 -13.76
N ARG A 107 -33.05 -9.29 -13.72
CA ARG A 107 -34.08 -8.86 -12.80
C ARG A 107 -35.21 -9.90 -12.77
N SER A 108 -35.45 -10.48 -11.60
CA SER A 108 -36.79 -10.87 -11.17
C SER A 108 -36.86 -10.78 -9.66
N VAL A 109 -37.02 -9.55 -9.16
CA VAL A 109 -37.58 -9.34 -7.82
C VAL A 109 -39.06 -9.68 -7.94
N ILE A 110 -39.42 -10.93 -7.67
CA ILE A 110 -40.80 -11.27 -7.34
C ILE A 110 -40.97 -10.89 -5.87
N ILE A 111 -41.63 -9.76 -5.64
CA ILE A 111 -42.22 -9.43 -4.34
C ILE A 111 -43.51 -10.25 -4.21
N SER A 112 -43.45 -11.33 -3.45
CA SER A 112 -44.63 -12.07 -2.94
C SER A 112 -44.28 -12.49 -1.51
N GLU A 113 -44.99 -12.17 -0.44
CA GLU A 113 -46.26 -11.48 -0.22
C GLU A 113 -46.12 -10.71 1.10
N LEU A 114 -46.58 -9.47 1.15
CA LEU A 114 -47.23 -8.96 2.36
C LEU A 114 -48.70 -9.37 2.21
N LYS A 115 -49.14 -10.35 2.99
CA LYS A 115 -50.55 -10.48 3.38
C LYS A 115 -50.59 -10.55 4.89
N LEU A 116 -51.51 -9.76 5.42
CA LEU A 116 -51.92 -9.61 6.82
C LEU A 116 -51.94 -10.91 7.61
#